data_AF-A0A435FJD0-F1
#
_entry.id   AF-A0A435FJD0-F1
#
_cell.length_a   1.000
_cell.length_b   1.000
_cell.length_c   1.000
_cell.angle_alpha   90.00
_cell.angle_beta   90.00
_cell.angle_gamma   90.00
#
_symmetry.space_group_name_H-M   'P 1'
#
loop_
_entity.id
_entity.type
_entity.pdbx_description
1 polymer ?
#
loop_
_entity_poly.entity_id
_entity_poly.type
_entity_poly.pdbx_seq_one_letter_code
_entity_poly.pdbx_strand_id
1 'polypeptide(L)'
;VLETLVHNAAVVAQHLTNVGRRSALARTAHLFLELMTRLERIGSVTRNSYECPLTQYDLADALGLTPIHVNRMLRELRERKFLEFRQGHVRVLDQQGLTKFAGFEQEYVDG
;
A
#
# COMPACT_ATOMS: atom_id res chain seq x y z
N VAL A 1 -22.81 -22.02 2.40
CA VAL A 1 -22.77 -21.19 3.63
C VAL A 1 -21.53 -21.49 4.47
N LEU A 2 -21.28 -22.75 4.88
CA LEU A 2 -20.05 -23.13 5.59
C LEU A 2 -18.78 -22.85 4.75
N GLU A 3 -18.83 -23.18 3.46
CA GLU A 3 -17.73 -23.02 2.51
C GLU A 3 -17.30 -21.55 2.34
N THR A 4 -18.27 -20.63 2.28
CA THR A 4 -18.05 -19.19 2.15
C THR A 4 -17.42 -18.59 3.41
N LEU A 5 -17.82 -19.06 4.60
CA LEU A 5 -17.24 -18.62 5.88
C LEU A 5 -15.79 -19.10 6.03
N VAL A 6 -15.51 -20.35 5.65
CA VAL A 6 -14.15 -20.91 5.67
C VAL A 6 -13.26 -20.19 4.67
N HIS A 7 -13.77 -19.86 3.47
CA HIS A 7 -13.03 -19.08 2.48
C HIS A 7 -12.71 -17.68 2.99
N ASN A 8 -13.68 -16.95 3.54
CA ASN A 8 -13.46 -15.62 4.11
C ASN A 8 -12.47 -15.66 5.28
N ALA A 9 -12.52 -16.67 6.14
CA ALA A 9 -11.56 -16.83 7.23
C ALA A 9 -10.15 -17.14 6.71
N ALA A 10 -10.01 -17.97 5.67
CA ALA A 10 -8.74 -18.28 5.03
C ALA A 10 -8.13 -17.04 4.36
N VAL A 11 -8.96 -16.28 3.65
CA VAL A 11 -8.63 -14.96 3.11
C VAL A 11 -8.15 -14.04 4.23
N VAL A 12 -8.95 -13.81 5.28
CA VAL A 12 -8.59 -12.93 6.40
C VAL A 12 -7.30 -13.39 7.09
N ALA A 13 -7.08 -14.70 7.28
CA ALA A 13 -5.86 -15.25 7.87
C ALA A 13 -4.64 -15.10 6.96
N GLN A 14 -4.81 -15.25 5.64
CA GLN A 14 -3.78 -15.02 4.64
C GLN A 14 -3.44 -13.53 4.57
N HIS A 15 -4.42 -12.64 4.71
CA HIS A 15 -4.23 -11.20 4.88
C HIS A 15 -3.45 -10.88 6.16
N LEU A 16 -3.86 -11.42 7.31
CA LEU A 16 -3.16 -11.23 8.59
C LEU A 16 -1.72 -11.78 8.55
N THR A 17 -1.50 -12.93 7.90
CA THR A 17 -0.17 -13.53 7.75
C THR A 17 0.70 -12.71 6.79
N ASN A 18 0.14 -12.23 5.69
CA ASN A 18 0.82 -11.34 4.75
C ASN A 18 1.13 -9.98 5.37
N VAL A 19 0.21 -9.41 6.16
CA VAL A 19 0.45 -8.20 6.96
C VAL A 19 1.53 -8.45 8.03
N GLY A 20 1.52 -9.62 8.69
CA GLY A 20 2.47 -9.98 9.75
C GLY A 20 3.88 -10.33 9.26
N ARG A 21 4.04 -10.84 8.03
CA ARG A 21 5.35 -11.19 7.45
C ARG A 21 6.00 -10.07 6.64
N ARG A 22 5.24 -9.06 6.20
CA ARG A 22 5.79 -7.93 5.44
C ARG A 22 6.57 -6.99 6.35
N SER A 23 7.76 -6.61 5.91
CA SER A 23 8.52 -5.52 6.54
C SER A 23 7.67 -4.24 6.58
N ALA A 24 7.95 -3.33 7.51
CA ALA A 24 7.27 -2.03 7.57
C ALA A 24 7.33 -1.28 6.22
N LEU A 25 8.44 -1.43 5.49
CA LEU A 25 8.63 -0.86 4.17
C LEU A 25 7.69 -1.48 3.13
N ALA A 26 7.59 -2.81 3.11
CA ALA A 26 6.71 -3.53 2.20
C ALA A 26 5.23 -3.24 2.50
N ARG A 27 4.84 -3.12 3.76
CA ARG A 27 3.48 -2.68 4.16
C ARG A 27 3.18 -1.26 3.69
N THR A 28 4.14 -0.34 3.82
CA THR A 28 4.00 1.05 3.36
C THR A 28 3.83 1.11 1.84
N ALA A 29 4.67 0.37 1.10
CA ALA A 29 4.57 0.23 -0.35
C ALA A 29 3.21 -0.33 -0.79
N HIS A 30 2.75 -1.39 -0.12
CA HIS A 30 1.47 -2.03 -0.40
C HIS A 30 0.29 -1.07 -0.20
N LEU A 31 0.29 -0.28 0.88
CA LEU A 31 -0.74 0.73 1.12
C LEU A 31 -0.85 1.73 -0.04
N PHE A 32 0.27 2.24 -0.53
CA PHE A 32 0.26 3.19 -1.65
C PHE A 32 -0.20 2.56 -2.98
N LEU A 33 0.09 1.27 -3.21
CA LEU A 33 -0.45 0.55 -4.37
C LEU A 33 -1.96 0.34 -4.25
N GLU A 34 -2.44 -0.02 -3.06
CA GLU A 34 -3.86 -0.22 -2.81
C GLU A 34 -4.68 1.08 -3.01
N LEU A 35 -4.17 2.20 -2.50
CA LEU A 35 -4.78 3.52 -2.74
C LEU A 35 -4.79 3.87 -4.23
N MET A 36 -3.69 3.60 -4.95
CA MET A 36 -3.62 3.81 -6.39
C MET A 36 -4.67 2.99 -7.13
N THR A 37 -4.77 1.69 -6.87
CA THR A 37 -5.75 0.80 -7.51
C THR A 37 -7.20 1.25 -7.24
N ARG A 38 -7.51 1.69 -6.02
CA ARG A 38 -8.84 2.23 -5.69
C ARG A 38 -9.15 3.51 -6.46
N LEU A 39 -8.17 4.40 -6.61
CA LEU A 39 -8.32 5.67 -7.34
C LEU A 39 -8.33 5.47 -8.86
N GLU A 40 -7.65 4.46 -9.39
CA GLU A 40 -7.67 4.10 -10.82
C GLU A 40 -9.10 3.74 -11.24
N ARG A 41 -9.85 3.02 -10.40
CA ARG A 41 -11.24 2.61 -10.69
C ARG A 41 -12.21 3.78 -10.87
N ILE A 42 -11.91 4.92 -10.26
CA ILE A 42 -12.73 6.13 -10.38
C ILE A 42 -12.09 7.19 -11.30
N GLY A 43 -11.02 6.83 -12.03
CA GLY A 43 -10.34 7.73 -12.96
C GLY A 43 -9.55 8.88 -12.30
N SER A 44 -9.21 8.76 -11.00
CA SER A 44 -8.50 9.80 -10.24
C SER A 44 -6.97 9.62 -10.21
N VAL A 45 -6.43 8.77 -11.09
CA VAL A 45 -4.99 8.58 -11.26
C VAL A 45 -4.55 9.16 -12.60
N THR A 46 -3.51 9.99 -12.58
CA THR A 46 -2.93 10.60 -13.77
C THR A 46 -1.42 10.36 -13.79
N ARG A 47 -0.89 9.77 -14.87
CA ARG A 47 0.55 9.53 -15.05
C ARG A 47 1.20 8.87 -13.82
N ASN A 48 0.61 7.77 -13.35
CA ASN A 48 1.04 7.02 -12.17
C ASN A 48 1.14 7.86 -10.89
N SER A 49 0.32 8.91 -10.81
CA SER A 49 0.31 9.85 -9.69
C SER A 49 -1.13 10.11 -9.25
N TYR A 50 -1.30 10.40 -7.97
CA TYR A 50 -2.59 10.71 -7.38
C TYR A 50 -2.47 11.60 -6.15
N GLU A 51 -3.56 12.29 -5.83
CA GLU A 51 -3.69 13.07 -4.60
C GLU A 51 -3.86 12.14 -3.40
N CYS A 52 -3.07 12.39 -2.37
CA CYS A 52 -3.09 11.67 -1.11
C CYS A 52 -2.99 12.70 0.02
N PRO A 53 -4.13 13.19 0.54
CA PRO A 53 -4.16 14.21 1.59
C PRO A 53 -3.76 13.67 2.98
N LEU A 54 -3.26 12.43 3.07
CA LEU A 54 -2.87 11.80 4.33
C LEU A 54 -1.56 12.37 4.87
N THR A 55 -1.53 12.75 6.14
CA THR A 55 -0.31 13.15 6.82
C THR A 55 0.54 11.93 7.21
N GLN A 56 1.77 12.17 7.68
CA GLN A 56 2.60 11.10 8.24
C GLN A 56 1.98 10.50 9.52
N TYR A 57 1.11 11.24 10.23
CA TYR A 57 0.37 10.73 11.38
C TYR A 57 -0.76 9.81 10.93
N ASP A 58 -1.54 10.20 9.92
CA ASP A 58 -2.60 9.34 9.38
C ASP A 58 -2.03 8.03 8.82
N LEU A 59 -0.90 8.11 8.11
CA LEU A 59 -0.16 6.94 7.63
C LEU A 59 0.38 6.09 8.78
N ALA A 60 0.82 6.70 9.87
CA ALA A 60 1.35 6.01 11.04
C ALA A 60 0.26 5.18 11.72
N ASP A 61 -0.91 5.79 11.92
CA ASP A 61 -2.09 5.13 12.49
C ASP A 61 -2.56 3.97 11.60
N ALA A 62 -2.62 4.19 10.27
CA ALA A 62 -3.01 3.15 9.32
C ALA A 62 -2.02 1.96 9.25
N LEU A 63 -0.72 2.21 9.44
CA LEU A 63 0.33 1.19 9.32
C LEU A 63 0.73 0.56 10.66
N GLY A 64 0.20 1.05 11.79
CA GLY A 64 0.64 0.67 13.13
C GLY A 64 2.11 1.00 13.36
N LEU A 65 2.57 2.15 12.84
CA LEU A 65 3.94 2.65 12.95
C LEU A 65 3.95 3.95 13.74
N THR A 66 5.13 4.43 14.13
CA THR A 66 5.26 5.81 14.59
C THR A 66 5.44 6.75 13.39
N PRO A 67 5.11 8.05 13.50
CA PRO A 67 5.33 9.01 12.41
C PRO A 67 6.79 9.06 11.93
N ILE A 68 7.76 8.95 12.84
CA ILE A 68 9.19 8.90 12.47
C ILE A 68 9.56 7.60 11.72
N HIS A 69 8.89 6.49 12.03
CA HIS A 69 9.04 5.26 11.27
C HIS A 69 8.45 5.38 9.87
N VAL A 70 7.26 5.98 9.72
CA VAL A 70 6.68 6.29 8.41
C VAL A 70 7.61 7.18 7.60
N ASN A 71 8.15 8.25 8.20
CA ASN A 71 9.10 9.13 7.54
C ASN A 71 10.31 8.35 6.96
N ARG A 72 10.87 7.44 7.75
CA ARG A 72 11.96 6.56 7.32
C ARG A 72 11.56 5.66 6.15
N MET A 73 10.36 5.08 6.18
CA MET A 73 9.86 4.26 5.05
C MET A 73 9.67 5.10 3.79
N LEU A 74 9.08 6.29 3.89
CA LEU A 74 8.90 7.20 2.76
C LEU A 74 10.24 7.66 2.17
N ARG A 75 11.25 7.89 3.03
CA ARG A 75 12.62 8.18 2.59
C ARG A 75 13.21 6.99 1.83
N GLU A 76 13.09 5.80 2.39
CA GLU A 76 13.67 4.59 1.80
C GLU A 76 13.00 4.20 0.46
N LEU A 77 11.67 4.33 0.35
CA LEU A 77 10.95 4.11 -0.92
C LEU A 77 11.40 5.09 -2.01
N ARG A 78 11.70 6.34 -1.63
CA ARG A 78 12.25 7.34 -2.54
C ARG A 78 13.69 7.01 -2.95
N GLU A 79 14.53 6.61 -2.00
CA GLU A 79 15.94 6.24 -2.27
C GLU A 79 16.04 5.02 -3.19
N ARG A 80 15.12 4.06 -3.03
CA ARG A 80 14.97 2.90 -3.92
C ARG A 80 14.32 3.23 -5.27
N LYS A 81 13.95 4.49 -5.50
CA LYS A 81 13.26 4.97 -6.72
C LYS A 81 11.94 4.24 -7.01
N PHE A 82 11.24 3.81 -5.96
CA PHE A 82 9.94 3.17 -6.13
C PHE A 82 8.79 4.17 -6.18
N LEU A 83 8.73 5.07 -5.20
CA LEU A 83 7.73 6.14 -5.17
C LEU A 83 8.23 7.39 -4.47
N GLU A 84 7.55 8.49 -4.74
CA GLU A 84 7.68 9.75 -4.01
C GLU A 84 6.36 10.13 -3.38
N PHE A 85 6.41 10.53 -2.11
CA PHE A 85 5.29 11.16 -1.42
C PHE A 85 5.71 12.56 -0.96
N ARG A 86 5.16 13.60 -1.58
CA ARG A 86 5.47 15.01 -1.28
C ARG A 86 4.24 15.87 -1.51
N GLN A 87 4.04 16.86 -0.63
CA GLN A 87 3.00 17.89 -0.79
C GLN A 87 1.60 17.30 -1.10
N GLY A 88 1.21 16.25 -0.36
CA GLY A 88 -0.08 15.60 -0.53
C GLY A 88 -0.24 14.85 -1.86
N HIS A 89 0.84 14.54 -2.56
CA HIS A 89 0.82 13.79 -3.82
C HIS A 89 1.73 12.58 -3.75
N VAL A 90 1.23 11.48 -4.29
CA VAL A 90 1.99 10.26 -4.52
C VAL A 90 2.33 10.18 -6.00
N ARG A 91 3.58 9.90 -6.33
CA ARG A 91 4.05 9.57 -7.68
C ARG A 91 4.80 8.25 -7.65
N VAL A 92 4.26 7.25 -8.33
CA VAL A 92 4.90 5.94 -8.48
C VAL A 92 5.90 6.02 -9.62
N LEU A 93 7.18 5.79 -9.30
CA LEU A 93 8.31 5.93 -10.23
C LEU A 93 8.59 4.62 -10.98
N ASP A 94 8.45 3.49 -10.29
CA ASP A 94 8.61 2.14 -10.84
C ASP A 94 7.47 1.26 -10.31
N GLN A 95 6.36 1.24 -11.04
CA GLN A 95 5.15 0.52 -10.63
C GLN A 95 5.37 -1.00 -10.61
N GLN A 96 6.10 -1.54 -11.59
CA GLN A 96 6.36 -2.97 -11.67
C GLN A 96 7.28 -3.43 -10.53
N GLY A 97 8.38 -2.71 -10.29
CA GLY A 97 9.30 -2.98 -9.20
C GLY A 97 8.65 -2.82 -7.84
N LEU A 98 7.83 -1.77 -7.65
CA LEU A 98 7.09 -1.55 -6.41
C LEU A 98 6.07 -2.65 -6.13
N THR A 99 5.32 -3.08 -7.16
CA THR A 99 4.34 -4.19 -7.07
C THR A 99 5.02 -5.49 -6.65
N LYS A 100 6.12 -5.84 -7.32
CA LYS A 100 6.92 -7.03 -6.98
C LYS A 100 7.50 -6.94 -5.56
N PHE A 101 8.03 -5.78 -5.19
CA PHE A 101 8.62 -5.56 -3.86
C PHE A 101 7.57 -5.67 -2.73
N ALA A 102 6.38 -5.12 -2.94
CA ALA A 102 5.28 -5.18 -1.98
C ALA A 102 4.64 -6.56 -1.88
N GLY A 103 4.88 -7.44 -2.87
CA GLY A 103 4.09 -8.66 -3.05
C GLY A 103 2.61 -8.32 -3.19
N PHE A 104 2.31 -7.32 -4.02
CA PHE A 104 0.96 -6.85 -4.27
C PHE A 104 0.36 -7.66 -5.41
N GLU A 105 -0.61 -8.51 -5.10
CA GLU A 105 -1.40 -9.27 -6.06
C GLU A 105 -2.71 -8.51 -6.30
N GLN A 106 -2.93 -8.07 -7.54
CA GLN A 106 -4.06 -7.21 -7.89
C GLN A 106 -5.42 -7.92 -7.75
N GLU A 107 -5.42 -9.25 -7.62
CA GLU A 107 -6.59 -10.13 -7.48
C GLU A 107 -7.40 -9.94 -6.18
N TYR A 108 -6.87 -9.21 -5.19
CA TYR A 108 -7.57 -9.05 -3.90
C TYR A 108 -8.48 -7.81 -3.80
N VAL A 109 -8.38 -6.86 -4.71
CA VAL A 109 -9.17 -5.61 -4.59
C VAL A 109 -10.61 -5.80 -5.12
N ASP A 110 -10.97 -6.97 -5.64
CA ASP A 110 -12.28 -7.28 -6.23
C ASP A 110 -13.32 -7.84 -5.23
N GLY A 111 -13.14 -7.57 -3.93
CA GLY A 111 -14.13 -7.85 -2.87
C GLY A 111 -15.06 -6.69 -2.58
#